data_AF-A0A1S1MBI3-F1
#
_entry.id   AF-A0A1S1MBI3-F1
#
_cell.length_a   1.000
_cell.length_b   1.000
_cell.length_c   1.000
_cell.angle_alpha   90.00
_cell.angle_beta   90.00
_cell.angle_gamma   90.00
#
_symmetry.space_group_name_H-M   'P 1'
#
loop_
_entity.id
_entity.type
_entity.pdbx_description
1 polymer ?
#
loop_
_entity_poly.entity_id
_entity_poly.type
_entity_poly.pdbx_seq_one_letter_code
_entity_poly.pdbx_strand_id
1 'polypeptide(L)'
;MTEQTATHEDVARPAESQRDPETLRGALADWISGQLPSDAALSVDHAELPSANGMSSETILADAQWTENGERAAHRLVIRTAPQPDSSPVFPTYDMRRQFDVMDKLGQYTSAVVPPVLWYCDDPSVLGGEFFVMKRVDGEVPPDRMPYTFGSWVTEASDADRRKMQRLTIDQIARVHSAPVEEFAFLNDAREGETGLDAHVRRTRDLYEWVRGDGPAIPLIDRGFEWLRANWPTESLRAADTVSWGDSRPGNVIYQDFEPVALLDWEMATIGPRELDLGWIIFLHRFFQDLAEIAGLAGLPGFCRREDIAAEYAALTGHHASDLDFYTTYAALQHAVIMVRIQMRAMAFGMAEMPNDPDDLILHRVTLEKMLDGKYWSEVSA
;
A
#
# COMPACT_ATOMS: atom_id res chain seq x y z
N MET A 1 -35.73 0.32 16.52
CA MET A 1 -35.12 0.64 15.22
C MET A 1 -33.88 1.44 15.52
N THR A 2 -32.76 0.74 15.67
CA THR A 2 -31.44 1.35 15.78
C THR A 2 -30.98 1.67 14.38
N GLU A 3 -30.92 2.96 14.03
CA GLU A 3 -30.23 3.44 12.84
C GLU A 3 -28.76 3.03 12.95
N GLN A 4 -28.33 2.09 12.10
CA GLN A 4 -26.93 1.86 11.83
C GLN A 4 -26.39 3.11 11.15
N THR A 5 -25.59 3.88 11.89
CA THR A 5 -24.82 4.98 11.33
C THR A 5 -23.77 4.37 10.40
N ALA A 6 -23.94 4.56 9.10
CA ALA A 6 -22.97 4.16 8.10
C ALA A 6 -21.62 4.82 8.44
N THR A 7 -20.55 4.05 8.39
CA THR A 7 -19.18 4.54 8.67
C THR A 7 -18.64 5.29 7.44
N HIS A 8 -17.59 6.11 7.64
CA HIS A 8 -16.96 6.89 6.56
C HIS A 8 -16.48 6.06 5.34
N GLU A 9 -16.40 4.72 5.44
CA GLU A 9 -16.02 3.83 4.35
C GLU A 9 -17.18 3.10 3.66
N ASP A 10 -18.31 2.89 4.34
CA ASP A 10 -19.59 2.58 3.65
C ASP A 10 -19.92 3.70 2.66
N VAL A 11 -19.43 4.88 3.00
CA VAL A 11 -19.50 6.14 2.30
C VAL A 11 -18.52 6.24 1.11
N ALA A 12 -17.69 5.24 0.80
CA ALA A 12 -16.75 5.33 -0.33
C ALA A 12 -16.88 4.22 -1.38
N ARG A 13 -17.83 3.29 -1.27
CA ARG A 13 -17.86 2.08 -2.11
C ARG A 13 -19.09 2.08 -3.05
N PRO A 14 -18.91 2.04 -4.38
CA PRO A 14 -20.02 1.66 -5.24
C PRO A 14 -20.41 0.22 -4.94
N ALA A 15 -21.72 -0.01 -4.77
CA ALA A 15 -22.29 -1.32 -4.47
C ALA A 15 -22.36 -2.27 -5.69
N GLU A 16 -21.73 -1.94 -6.83
CA GLU A 16 -22.10 -2.52 -8.14
C GLU A 16 -20.91 -3.02 -9.00
N SER A 17 -19.88 -3.62 -8.41
CA SER A 17 -19.02 -4.56 -9.17
C SER A 17 -19.25 -5.99 -8.69
N GLN A 18 -20.48 -6.48 -8.89
CA GLN A 18 -20.75 -7.91 -8.80
C GLN A 18 -20.60 -8.51 -10.20
N ARG A 19 -19.36 -8.85 -10.56
CA ARG A 19 -19.17 -9.74 -11.71
C ARG A 19 -19.79 -11.08 -11.37
N ASP A 20 -20.64 -11.58 -12.24
CA ASP A 20 -21.25 -12.91 -12.09
C ASP A 20 -20.14 -13.97 -11.90
N PRO A 21 -20.11 -14.70 -10.77
CA PRO A 21 -19.04 -15.65 -10.49
C PRO A 21 -18.84 -16.71 -11.57
N GLU A 22 -19.92 -17.15 -12.20
CA GLU A 22 -19.87 -18.17 -13.26
C GLU A 22 -19.23 -17.62 -14.54
N THR A 23 -19.59 -16.40 -14.93
CA THR A 23 -18.94 -15.68 -16.04
C THR A 23 -17.45 -15.48 -15.77
N LEU A 24 -17.09 -15.09 -14.55
CA LEU A 24 -15.70 -14.89 -14.13
C LEU A 24 -14.89 -16.18 -14.21
N ARG A 25 -15.47 -17.29 -13.70
CA ARG A 25 -14.90 -18.63 -13.71
C ARG A 25 -14.66 -19.11 -15.14
N GLY A 26 -15.64 -18.93 -16.04
CA GLY A 26 -15.52 -19.28 -17.45
C GLY A 26 -14.41 -18.51 -18.16
N ALA A 27 -14.39 -17.18 -18.02
CA ALA A 27 -13.36 -16.34 -18.63
C ALA A 27 -11.94 -16.69 -18.14
N LEU A 28 -11.78 -16.93 -16.83
CA LEU A 28 -10.50 -17.37 -16.27
C LEU A 28 -10.11 -18.76 -16.76
N ALA A 29 -11.04 -19.71 -16.82
CA ALA A 29 -10.75 -21.06 -17.31
C ALA A 29 -10.28 -21.04 -18.78
N ASP A 30 -10.98 -20.31 -19.64
CA ASP A 30 -10.63 -20.19 -21.05
C ASP A 30 -9.24 -19.56 -21.21
N TRP A 31 -8.97 -18.47 -20.49
CA TRP A 31 -7.68 -17.78 -20.59
C TRP A 31 -6.50 -18.58 -19.98
N ILE A 32 -6.66 -19.15 -18.78
CA ILE A 32 -5.61 -19.96 -18.13
C ILE A 32 -5.30 -21.20 -18.96
N SER A 33 -6.28 -21.79 -19.67
CA SER A 33 -6.04 -22.93 -20.54
C SER A 33 -4.99 -22.65 -21.63
N GLY A 34 -4.90 -21.40 -22.10
CA GLY A 34 -3.89 -20.96 -23.06
C GLY A 34 -2.49 -20.75 -22.47
N GLN A 35 -2.38 -20.67 -21.14
CA GLN A 35 -1.10 -20.53 -20.43
C GLN A 35 -0.48 -21.89 -20.06
N LEU A 36 -1.26 -22.96 -20.15
CA LEU A 36 -0.89 -24.31 -19.74
C LEU A 36 -0.64 -25.22 -20.95
N PRO A 37 0.11 -26.32 -20.79
CA PRO A 37 0.16 -27.38 -21.79
C PRO A 37 -1.24 -27.91 -22.13
N SER A 38 -1.44 -28.33 -23.38
CA SER A 38 -2.77 -28.78 -23.85
C SER A 38 -3.30 -30.04 -23.14
N ASP A 39 -2.43 -30.81 -22.49
CA ASP A 39 -2.77 -31.99 -21.69
C ASP A 39 -2.91 -31.70 -20.18
N ALA A 40 -2.80 -30.43 -19.76
CA ALA A 40 -2.92 -30.04 -18.35
C ALA A 40 -4.33 -30.26 -17.78
N ALA A 41 -5.36 -30.46 -18.62
CA ALA A 41 -6.72 -30.78 -18.21
C ALA A 41 -7.30 -29.80 -17.16
N LEU A 42 -7.12 -28.50 -17.35
CA LEU A 42 -7.53 -27.46 -16.40
C LEU A 42 -9.00 -27.57 -15.95
N SER A 43 -9.26 -27.39 -14.66
CA SER A 43 -10.56 -27.00 -14.11
C SER A 43 -10.41 -25.78 -13.22
N VAL A 44 -11.32 -24.81 -13.35
CA VAL A 44 -11.48 -23.71 -12.39
C VAL A 44 -12.75 -24.00 -11.60
N ASP A 45 -12.57 -24.36 -10.34
CA ASP A 45 -13.64 -24.88 -9.49
C ASP A 45 -14.41 -23.74 -8.81
N HIS A 46 -13.73 -22.63 -8.54
CA HIS A 46 -14.28 -21.47 -7.86
C HIS A 46 -13.61 -20.18 -8.34
N ALA A 47 -14.38 -19.09 -8.43
CA ALA A 47 -13.88 -17.74 -8.66
C ALA A 47 -14.84 -16.72 -8.04
N GLU A 48 -14.36 -15.84 -7.18
CA GLU A 48 -15.19 -14.83 -6.52
C GLU A 48 -14.46 -13.50 -6.32
N LEU A 49 -15.24 -12.42 -6.20
CA LEU A 49 -14.77 -11.13 -5.70
C LEU A 49 -15.16 -11.03 -4.22
N PRO A 50 -14.21 -11.02 -3.28
CA PRO A 50 -14.51 -10.85 -1.86
C PRO A 50 -15.20 -9.51 -1.58
N SER A 51 -16.13 -9.49 -0.63
CA SER A 51 -16.79 -8.26 -0.16
C SER A 51 -15.82 -7.28 0.52
N ALA A 52 -14.63 -7.74 0.90
CA ALA A 52 -13.60 -7.00 1.61
C ALA A 52 -12.47 -6.47 0.69
N ASN A 53 -12.76 -6.18 -0.58
CA ASN A 53 -11.75 -5.67 -1.51
C ASN A 53 -11.17 -4.29 -1.10
N GLY A 54 -9.88 -4.11 -1.42
CA GLY A 54 -9.14 -2.86 -1.25
C GLY A 54 -9.69 -1.73 -2.13
N MET A 55 -9.30 -0.48 -1.84
CA MET A 55 -9.87 0.71 -2.51
C MET A 55 -9.26 0.98 -3.90
N SER A 56 -8.03 0.51 -4.15
CA SER A 56 -7.28 0.84 -5.36
C SER A 56 -7.45 -0.17 -6.51
N SER A 57 -7.65 -1.46 -6.23
CA SER A 57 -7.73 -2.52 -7.25
C SER A 57 -8.70 -3.62 -6.85
N GLU A 58 -9.31 -4.28 -7.84
CA GLU A 58 -10.16 -5.44 -7.58
C GLU A 58 -9.27 -6.68 -7.37
N THR A 59 -9.61 -7.47 -6.35
CA THR A 59 -8.99 -8.76 -6.07
C THR A 59 -10.01 -9.85 -6.29
N ILE A 60 -9.64 -10.86 -7.08
CA ILE A 60 -10.44 -12.05 -7.34
C ILE A 60 -9.71 -13.24 -6.73
N LEU A 61 -10.42 -14.07 -5.98
CA LEU A 61 -9.91 -15.33 -5.46
C LEU A 61 -10.41 -16.46 -6.36
N ALA A 62 -9.51 -17.34 -6.78
CA ALA A 62 -9.88 -18.50 -7.60
C ALA A 62 -9.21 -19.77 -7.11
N ASP A 63 -9.92 -20.89 -7.18
CA ASP A 63 -9.38 -22.21 -6.94
C ASP A 63 -9.43 -23.01 -8.24
N ALA A 64 -8.28 -23.51 -8.66
CA ALA A 64 -8.12 -24.23 -9.91
C ALA A 64 -7.34 -25.52 -9.70
N GLN A 65 -7.48 -26.45 -10.62
CA GLN A 65 -6.69 -27.67 -10.66
C GLN A 65 -6.20 -27.93 -12.07
N TRP A 66 -4.95 -28.35 -12.20
CA TRP A 66 -4.41 -28.83 -13.47
C TRP A 66 -3.36 -29.90 -13.23
N THR A 67 -2.99 -30.62 -14.28
CA THR A 67 -1.98 -31.66 -14.25
C THR A 67 -0.61 -31.02 -14.45
N GLU A 68 0.28 -31.20 -13.48
CA GLU A 68 1.69 -30.80 -13.55
C GLU A 68 2.55 -32.05 -13.41
N ASN A 69 3.46 -32.28 -14.34
CA ASN A 69 4.38 -33.44 -14.31
C ASN A 69 3.67 -34.80 -14.15
N GLY A 70 2.47 -34.93 -14.70
CA GLY A 70 1.66 -36.16 -14.65
C GLY A 70 0.82 -36.32 -13.39
N GLU A 71 0.85 -35.37 -12.45
CA GLU A 71 0.05 -35.39 -11.22
C GLU A 71 -0.97 -34.26 -11.21
N ARG A 72 -2.17 -34.55 -10.70
CA ARG A 72 -3.22 -33.53 -10.52
C ARG A 72 -2.88 -32.68 -9.30
N ALA A 73 -2.68 -31.39 -9.52
CA ALA A 73 -2.36 -30.41 -8.48
C ALA A 73 -3.49 -29.39 -8.31
N ALA A 74 -3.70 -28.94 -7.07
CA ALA A 74 -4.63 -27.88 -6.72
C ALA A 74 -3.88 -26.57 -6.51
N HIS A 75 -4.42 -25.48 -7.04
CA HIS A 75 -3.81 -24.18 -7.07
C HIS A 75 -4.82 -23.14 -6.59
N ARG A 76 -4.45 -22.45 -5.51
CA ARG A 76 -5.21 -21.30 -5.00
C ARG A 76 -4.56 -20.05 -5.54
N LEU A 77 -5.34 -19.25 -6.24
CA LEU A 77 -4.90 -18.12 -7.04
C LEU A 77 -5.54 -16.83 -6.53
N VAL A 78 -4.79 -15.75 -6.70
CA VAL A 78 -5.28 -14.39 -6.57
C VAL A 78 -5.06 -13.69 -7.90
N ILE A 79 -6.11 -13.07 -8.43
CA ILE A 79 -6.04 -12.26 -9.63
C ILE A 79 -6.24 -10.81 -9.22
N ARG A 80 -5.24 -9.97 -9.49
CA ARG A 80 -5.32 -8.53 -9.26
C ARG A 80 -5.58 -7.86 -10.59
N THR A 81 -6.68 -7.13 -10.69
CA THR A 81 -7.09 -6.43 -11.91
C THR A 81 -7.19 -4.94 -11.66
N ALA A 82 -6.89 -4.15 -12.70
CA ALA A 82 -7.14 -2.71 -12.67
C ALA A 82 -8.63 -2.44 -12.34
N PRO A 83 -8.93 -1.39 -11.57
CA PRO A 83 -10.30 -1.04 -11.26
C PRO A 83 -11.04 -0.59 -12.53
N GLN A 84 -12.36 -0.79 -12.57
CA GLN A 84 -13.17 -0.34 -13.70
C GLN A 84 -13.15 1.20 -13.81
N PRO A 85 -13.21 1.78 -15.03
CA PRO A 85 -13.12 3.24 -15.21
C PRO A 85 -14.19 4.05 -14.46
N ASP A 86 -15.38 3.47 -14.23
CA ASP A 86 -16.51 4.08 -13.52
C ASP A 86 -16.41 3.98 -11.99
N SER A 87 -15.38 3.33 -11.45
CA SER A 87 -15.20 3.10 -10.00
C SER A 87 -14.66 4.30 -9.22
N SER A 88 -14.41 5.43 -9.89
CA SER A 88 -13.77 6.63 -9.34
C SER A 88 -12.41 6.26 -8.69
N PRO A 89 -11.37 5.96 -9.49
CA PRO A 89 -10.13 5.36 -9.02
C PRO A 89 -9.35 6.20 -8.00
N VAL A 90 -8.49 5.58 -7.18
CA VAL A 90 -7.61 6.29 -6.23
C VAL A 90 -6.44 6.96 -6.95
N PHE A 91 -5.89 6.32 -7.99
CA PHE A 91 -4.76 6.83 -8.78
C PHE A 91 -5.19 7.21 -10.20
N PRO A 92 -4.48 8.14 -10.87
CA PRO A 92 -4.80 8.54 -12.24
C PRO A 92 -4.60 7.41 -13.26
N THR A 93 -3.66 6.50 -12.98
CA THR A 93 -3.32 5.36 -13.83
C THR A 93 -2.99 4.14 -12.99
N TYR A 94 -3.33 2.96 -13.48
CA TYR A 94 -2.98 1.68 -12.86
C TYR A 94 -2.08 0.91 -13.81
N ASP A 95 -0.83 0.73 -13.41
CA ASP A 95 0.15 -0.04 -14.16
C ASP A 95 0.26 -1.44 -13.53
N MET A 96 -0.62 -2.34 -13.97
CA MET A 96 -0.62 -3.73 -13.46
C MET A 96 0.64 -4.47 -13.89
N ARG A 97 1.21 -4.10 -15.04
CA ARG A 97 2.47 -4.65 -15.53
C ARG A 97 3.63 -4.32 -14.60
N ARG A 98 3.76 -3.05 -14.21
CA ARG A 98 4.79 -2.58 -13.27
C ARG A 98 4.70 -3.35 -11.95
N GLN A 99 3.51 -3.56 -11.41
CA GLN A 99 3.34 -4.34 -10.17
C GLN A 99 3.77 -5.80 -10.34
N PHE A 100 3.37 -6.46 -11.43
CA PHE A 100 3.80 -7.81 -11.76
C PHE A 100 5.33 -7.92 -11.86
N ASP A 101 5.96 -7.03 -12.63
CA ASP A 101 7.41 -7.06 -12.86
C ASP A 101 8.21 -6.79 -11.57
N VAL A 102 7.71 -5.94 -10.66
CA VAL A 102 8.33 -5.73 -9.34
C VAL A 102 8.31 -7.02 -8.52
N MET A 103 7.14 -7.66 -8.40
CA MET A 103 7.01 -8.88 -7.62
C MET A 103 7.84 -10.03 -8.19
N ASP A 104 7.82 -10.21 -9.52
CA ASP A 104 8.64 -11.22 -10.20
C ASP A 104 10.13 -11.01 -9.93
N LYS A 105 10.63 -9.79 -10.16
CA LYS A 105 12.05 -9.49 -9.95
C LYS A 105 12.47 -9.54 -8.49
N LEU A 106 11.62 -9.15 -7.54
CA LEU A 106 11.92 -9.32 -6.12
C LEU A 106 12.08 -10.80 -5.75
N GLY A 107 11.21 -11.67 -6.26
CA GLY A 107 11.32 -13.12 -6.07
C GLY A 107 12.57 -13.73 -6.71
N GLN A 108 13.11 -13.12 -7.76
CA GLN A 108 14.33 -13.59 -8.45
C GLN A 108 15.62 -13.05 -7.81
N TYR A 109 15.65 -11.77 -7.43
CA TYR A 109 16.88 -11.07 -7.07
C TYR A 109 17.05 -10.82 -5.57
N THR A 110 16.04 -11.08 -4.76
CA THR A 110 16.10 -10.84 -3.32
C THR A 110 15.56 -12.05 -2.53
N SER A 111 15.67 -11.96 -1.21
CA SER A 111 14.99 -12.88 -0.28
C SER A 111 13.74 -12.27 0.35
N ALA A 112 13.24 -11.15 -0.18
CA ALA A 112 11.98 -10.56 0.27
C ALA A 112 10.84 -11.52 -0.07
N VAL A 113 9.90 -11.68 0.86
CA VAL A 113 8.79 -12.62 0.69
C VAL A 113 7.67 -11.94 -0.10
N VAL A 114 7.48 -12.32 -1.35
CA VAL A 114 6.37 -11.86 -2.20
C VAL A 114 5.57 -13.05 -2.70
N PRO A 115 4.24 -12.92 -2.91
CA PRO A 115 3.46 -13.94 -3.59
C PRO A 115 4.08 -14.27 -4.96
N PRO A 116 4.33 -15.56 -5.29
CA PRO A 116 4.80 -15.93 -6.61
C PRO A 116 3.79 -15.52 -7.67
N VAL A 117 4.18 -14.58 -8.54
CA VAL A 117 3.41 -14.22 -9.72
C VAL A 117 3.58 -15.30 -10.80
N LEU A 118 2.51 -15.57 -11.54
CA LEU A 118 2.45 -16.64 -12.54
C LEU A 118 2.37 -16.07 -13.95
N TRP A 119 1.38 -15.19 -14.17
CA TRP A 119 1.03 -14.71 -15.51
C TRP A 119 0.53 -13.28 -15.45
N TYR A 120 0.73 -12.56 -16.56
CA TYR A 120 0.21 -11.21 -16.79
C TYR A 120 -0.64 -11.21 -18.07
N CYS A 121 -1.72 -10.43 -18.06
CA CYS A 121 -2.61 -10.24 -19.19
C CYS A 121 -2.85 -8.75 -19.43
N ASP A 122 -2.60 -8.29 -20.65
CA ASP A 122 -2.93 -6.95 -21.13
C ASP A 122 -4.19 -6.91 -22.03
N ASP A 123 -4.83 -8.05 -22.27
CA ASP A 123 -6.04 -8.13 -23.11
C ASP A 123 -7.30 -7.79 -22.28
N PRO A 124 -7.89 -6.60 -22.45
CA PRO A 124 -9.07 -6.21 -21.69
C PRO A 124 -10.32 -7.02 -22.07
N SER A 125 -10.31 -7.78 -23.17
CA SER A 125 -11.46 -8.61 -23.55
C SER A 125 -11.69 -9.79 -22.60
N VAL A 126 -10.68 -10.16 -21.80
CA VAL A 126 -10.75 -11.29 -20.87
C VAL A 126 -11.47 -10.92 -19.58
N LEU A 127 -11.01 -9.87 -18.89
CA LEU A 127 -11.55 -9.44 -17.58
C LEU A 127 -11.91 -7.94 -17.52
N GLY A 128 -12.02 -7.26 -18.66
CA GLY A 128 -12.37 -5.83 -18.71
C GLY A 128 -11.23 -4.88 -18.40
N GLY A 129 -10.00 -5.38 -18.19
CA GLY A 129 -8.81 -4.58 -17.92
C GLY A 129 -7.57 -5.46 -17.81
N GLU A 130 -6.40 -4.84 -17.66
CA GLU A 130 -5.15 -5.54 -17.37
C GLU A 130 -5.25 -6.24 -16.01
N PHE A 131 -4.65 -7.43 -15.92
CA PHE A 131 -4.56 -8.16 -14.67
C PHE A 131 -3.32 -9.02 -14.62
N PHE A 132 -2.97 -9.45 -13.41
CA PHE A 132 -2.00 -10.51 -13.22
C PHE A 132 -2.49 -11.54 -12.22
N VAL A 133 -1.95 -12.75 -12.34
CA VAL A 133 -2.26 -13.90 -11.50
C VAL A 133 -1.06 -14.22 -10.62
N MET A 134 -1.32 -14.45 -9.34
CA MET A 134 -0.33 -14.89 -8.36
C MET A 134 -0.86 -16.04 -7.52
N LYS A 135 0.05 -16.78 -6.88
CA LYS A 135 -0.34 -17.79 -5.89
C LYS A 135 -0.93 -17.09 -4.65
N ARG A 136 -2.02 -17.66 -4.12
CA ARG A 136 -2.60 -17.24 -2.84
C ARG A 136 -1.67 -17.64 -1.71
N VAL A 137 -1.38 -16.69 -0.83
CA VAL A 137 -0.64 -16.89 0.42
C VAL A 137 -1.63 -16.77 1.58
N ASP A 138 -1.61 -17.73 2.50
CA ASP A 138 -2.46 -17.71 3.69
C ASP A 138 -1.76 -16.96 4.84
N GLY A 139 -2.56 -16.40 5.74
CA GLY A 139 -2.11 -15.80 6.98
C GLY A 139 -3.02 -14.67 7.42
N GLU A 140 -2.56 -13.92 8.41
CA GLU A 140 -3.29 -12.79 9.00
C GLU A 140 -2.70 -11.47 8.55
N VAL A 141 -3.56 -10.51 8.22
CA VAL A 141 -3.18 -9.14 7.90
C VAL A 141 -3.66 -8.25 9.05
N PRO A 142 -2.83 -7.35 9.61
CA PRO A 142 -3.29 -6.34 10.56
C PRO A 142 -4.43 -5.52 9.94
N PRO A 143 -5.62 -5.45 10.57
CA PRO A 143 -6.76 -4.79 9.95
C PRO A 143 -6.53 -3.28 9.86
N ASP A 144 -6.91 -2.69 8.72
CA ASP A 144 -7.09 -1.24 8.60
C ASP A 144 -8.48 -0.81 9.09
N ARG A 145 -9.43 -1.75 9.14
CA ARG A 145 -10.86 -1.50 9.39
C ARG A 145 -11.34 -2.02 10.74
N MET A 146 -11.77 -1.04 11.54
CA MET A 146 -11.17 -0.80 12.86
C MET A 146 -9.65 -1.02 12.81
N PRO A 147 -8.84 0.06 12.81
CA PRO A 147 -7.39 -0.06 12.71
C PRO A 147 -6.86 -1.04 13.75
N TYR A 148 -5.77 -1.77 13.46
CA TYR A 148 -5.26 -2.82 14.34
C TYR A 148 -4.92 -2.32 15.76
N THR A 149 -4.78 -1.02 15.97
CA THR A 149 -4.64 -0.34 17.27
C THR A 149 -5.94 -0.28 18.10
N PHE A 150 -7.10 -0.65 17.55
CA PHE A 150 -8.43 -0.54 18.16
C PHE A 150 -8.94 -1.85 18.78
N GLY A 151 -8.09 -2.87 18.89
CA GLY A 151 -8.46 -4.22 19.31
C GLY A 151 -8.39 -5.18 18.13
N SER A 152 -7.28 -5.90 18.04
CA SER A 152 -6.98 -6.92 17.04
C SER A 152 -6.02 -7.98 17.62
N TRP A 153 -5.72 -9.01 16.82
CA TRP A 153 -4.69 -9.99 17.16
C TRP A 153 -3.32 -9.35 17.47
N VAL A 154 -3.02 -8.16 16.91
CA VAL A 154 -1.78 -7.42 17.17
C VAL A 154 -1.78 -6.78 18.57
N THR A 155 -2.91 -6.23 19.02
CA THR A 155 -3.04 -5.70 20.40
C THR A 155 -3.09 -6.81 21.45
N GLU A 156 -3.63 -7.97 21.08
CA GLU A 156 -3.72 -9.14 21.96
C GLU A 156 -2.40 -9.92 22.07
N ALA A 157 -1.48 -9.71 21.14
CA ALA A 157 -0.16 -10.33 21.12
C ALA A 157 0.68 -10.00 22.36
N SER A 158 1.66 -10.85 22.65
CA SER A 158 2.67 -10.53 23.67
C SER A 158 3.61 -9.41 23.18
N ASP A 159 4.27 -8.72 24.10
CA ASP A 159 5.29 -7.74 23.73
C ASP A 159 6.45 -8.38 22.94
N ALA A 160 6.75 -9.66 23.19
CA ALA A 160 7.79 -10.38 22.46
C ALA A 160 7.36 -10.63 21.01
N ASP A 161 6.10 -11.00 20.80
CA ASP A 161 5.54 -11.24 19.47
C ASP A 161 5.42 -9.95 18.65
N ARG A 162 4.99 -8.84 19.27
CA ARG A 162 5.01 -7.53 18.62
C ARG A 162 6.42 -7.10 18.22
N ARG A 163 7.41 -7.24 19.10
CA ARG A 163 8.82 -6.96 18.75
C ARG A 163 9.34 -7.87 17.64
N LYS A 164 8.97 -9.15 17.64
CA LYS A 164 9.30 -10.10 16.58
C LYS A 164 8.71 -9.62 15.24
N MET A 165 7.42 -9.29 15.24
CA MET A 165 6.69 -8.80 14.08
C MET A 165 7.36 -7.55 13.49
N GLN A 166 7.57 -6.51 14.31
CA GLN A 166 8.22 -5.27 13.88
C GLN A 166 9.58 -5.53 13.24
N ARG A 167 10.47 -6.21 13.97
CA ARG A 167 11.84 -6.48 13.51
C ARG A 167 11.87 -7.25 12.20
N LEU A 168 10.99 -8.24 12.04
CA LEU A 168 10.93 -9.04 10.82
C LEU A 168 10.30 -8.26 9.65
N THR A 169 9.38 -7.34 9.91
CA THR A 169 8.88 -6.42 8.88
C THR A 169 9.97 -5.46 8.41
N ILE A 170 10.80 -4.93 9.33
CA ILE A 170 11.96 -4.10 8.94
C ILE A 170 13.02 -4.92 8.20
N ASP A 171 13.22 -6.18 8.56
CA ASP A 171 14.06 -7.12 7.80
C ASP A 171 13.55 -7.30 6.36
N GLN A 172 12.23 -7.37 6.14
CA GLN A 172 11.68 -7.42 4.79
C GLN A 172 11.93 -6.13 3.99
N ILE A 173 11.73 -4.95 4.60
CA ILE A 173 12.06 -3.66 3.97
C ILE A 173 13.55 -3.60 3.62
N ALA A 174 14.44 -4.06 4.51
CA ALA A 174 15.87 -4.15 4.25
C ALA A 174 16.20 -5.07 3.06
N ARG A 175 15.52 -6.21 2.92
CA ARG A 175 15.68 -7.11 1.78
C ARG A 175 15.23 -6.47 0.47
N VAL A 176 14.12 -5.73 0.47
CA VAL A 176 13.68 -4.94 -0.70
C VAL A 176 14.74 -3.91 -1.08
N HIS A 177 15.26 -3.16 -0.10
CA HIS A 177 16.29 -2.14 -0.34
C HIS A 177 17.64 -2.73 -0.79
N SER A 178 17.84 -4.05 -0.64
CA SER A 178 19.03 -4.75 -1.14
C SER A 178 18.94 -5.15 -2.61
N ALA A 179 17.78 -4.95 -3.25
CA ALA A 179 17.57 -5.27 -4.66
C ALA A 179 18.54 -4.50 -5.59
N PRO A 180 19.07 -5.16 -6.63
CA PRO A 180 19.92 -4.51 -7.64
C PRO A 180 19.09 -3.51 -8.46
N VAL A 181 19.26 -2.21 -8.21
CA VAL A 181 18.43 -1.13 -8.79
C VAL A 181 18.38 -1.17 -10.32
N GLU A 182 19.44 -1.62 -10.98
CA GLU A 182 19.52 -1.78 -12.44
C GLU A 182 18.46 -2.76 -12.98
N GLU A 183 18.10 -3.79 -12.23
CA GLU A 183 17.04 -4.72 -12.60
C GLU A 183 15.67 -4.05 -12.49
N PHE A 184 15.55 -3.00 -11.69
CA PHE A 184 14.31 -2.28 -11.43
C PHE A 184 14.27 -0.90 -12.11
N ALA A 185 15.08 -0.68 -13.16
CA ALA A 185 15.16 0.61 -13.83
C ALA A 185 13.81 1.12 -14.40
N PHE A 186 12.84 0.23 -14.64
CA PHE A 186 11.48 0.59 -15.05
C PHE A 186 10.66 1.30 -13.96
N LEU A 187 11.12 1.28 -12.70
CA LEU A 187 10.58 2.05 -11.58
C LEU A 187 11.15 3.48 -11.48
N ASN A 188 12.19 3.79 -12.25
CA ASN A 188 12.82 5.10 -12.19
C ASN A 188 11.99 6.14 -12.96
N ASP A 189 11.30 6.98 -12.19
CA ASP A 189 10.47 8.07 -12.72
C ASP A 189 11.20 9.44 -12.71
N ALA A 190 12.50 9.45 -12.37
CA ALA A 190 13.30 10.66 -12.33
C ALA A 190 13.61 11.19 -13.73
N ARG A 191 13.40 12.49 -13.91
CA ARG A 191 13.81 13.22 -15.13
C ARG A 191 15.31 13.47 -15.09
N GLU A 192 15.87 13.87 -16.23
CA GLU A 192 17.28 14.29 -16.29
C GLU A 192 17.55 15.40 -15.26
N GLY A 193 18.48 15.14 -14.34
CA GLY A 193 18.86 16.04 -13.26
C GLY A 193 18.04 15.93 -11.97
N GLU A 194 16.98 15.11 -11.93
CA GLU A 194 16.24 14.79 -10.70
C GLU A 194 16.90 13.64 -9.93
N THR A 195 16.88 13.71 -8.60
CA THR A 195 17.07 12.55 -7.73
C THR A 195 15.78 11.71 -7.67
N GLY A 196 15.83 10.49 -7.13
CA GLY A 196 14.61 9.71 -6.88
C GLY A 196 13.63 10.44 -5.96
N LEU A 197 14.12 11.20 -4.97
CA LEU A 197 13.27 12.01 -4.10
C LEU A 197 12.59 13.17 -4.85
N ASP A 198 13.30 13.88 -5.73
CA ASP A 198 12.72 14.93 -6.56
C ASP A 198 11.56 14.39 -7.39
N ALA A 199 11.78 13.24 -8.03
CA ALA A 199 10.77 12.54 -8.82
C ALA A 199 9.55 12.12 -7.98
N HIS A 200 9.80 11.61 -6.77
CA HIS A 200 8.75 11.17 -5.86
C HIS A 200 7.87 12.34 -5.37
N VAL A 201 8.49 13.44 -4.94
CA VAL A 201 7.78 14.65 -4.49
C VAL A 201 7.02 15.29 -5.64
N ARG A 202 7.62 15.35 -6.84
CA ARG A 202 6.93 15.84 -8.04
C ARG A 202 5.70 15.00 -8.35
N ARG A 203 5.81 13.66 -8.40
CA ARG A 203 4.64 12.78 -8.64
C ARG A 203 3.55 12.94 -7.59
N THR A 204 3.93 13.17 -6.33
CA THR A 204 2.96 13.45 -5.25
C THR A 204 2.25 14.79 -5.47
N ARG A 205 2.96 15.81 -5.96
CA ARG A 205 2.36 17.09 -6.36
C ARG A 205 1.43 16.90 -7.55
N ASP A 206 1.87 16.18 -8.58
CA ASP A 206 1.05 15.88 -9.77
C ASP A 206 -0.22 15.12 -9.39
N LEU A 207 -0.13 14.17 -8.45
CA LEU A 207 -1.29 13.48 -7.87
C LEU A 207 -2.23 14.47 -7.18
N TYR A 208 -1.72 15.37 -6.34
CA TYR A 208 -2.56 16.38 -5.69
C TYR A 208 -3.30 17.27 -6.70
N GLU A 209 -2.60 17.75 -7.74
CA GLU A 209 -3.21 18.57 -8.80
C GLU A 209 -4.31 17.79 -9.56
N TRP A 210 -4.10 16.50 -9.81
CA TRP A 210 -5.13 15.63 -10.39
C TRP A 210 -6.31 15.41 -9.45
N VAL A 211 -6.05 15.11 -8.17
CA VAL A 211 -7.08 14.88 -7.14
C VAL A 211 -8.01 16.08 -7.04
N ARG A 212 -7.45 17.29 -6.92
CA ARG A 212 -8.26 18.52 -6.80
C ARG A 212 -9.02 18.84 -8.08
N GLY A 213 -8.46 18.57 -9.26
CA GLY A 213 -8.98 19.06 -10.54
C GLY A 213 -9.27 20.57 -10.49
N ASP A 214 -10.47 20.96 -10.89
CA ASP A 214 -10.95 22.36 -10.81
C ASP A 214 -11.46 22.76 -9.42
N GLY A 215 -11.33 21.88 -8.42
CA GLY A 215 -11.72 22.11 -7.03
C GLY A 215 -10.86 23.14 -6.28
N PRO A 216 -11.28 23.52 -5.07
CA PRO A 216 -10.54 24.48 -4.25
C PRO A 216 -9.16 23.92 -3.89
N ALA A 217 -8.22 24.84 -3.66
CA ALA A 217 -6.97 24.48 -3.05
C ALA A 217 -7.20 23.98 -1.62
N ILE A 218 -6.32 23.09 -1.16
CA ILE A 218 -6.23 22.63 0.22
C ILE A 218 -5.01 23.33 0.85
N PRO A 219 -5.21 24.47 1.55
CA PRO A 219 -4.11 25.31 2.03
C PRO A 219 -3.05 24.54 2.83
N LEU A 220 -3.45 23.56 3.62
CA LEU A 220 -2.51 22.76 4.41
C LEU A 220 -1.60 21.88 3.54
N ILE A 221 -2.10 21.34 2.42
CA ILE A 221 -1.28 20.57 1.47
C ILE A 221 -0.30 21.49 0.75
N ASP A 222 -0.75 22.67 0.30
CA ASP A 222 0.12 23.65 -0.36
C ASP A 222 1.23 24.13 0.58
N ARG A 223 0.89 24.40 1.84
CA ARG A 223 1.85 24.68 2.92
C ARG A 223 2.83 23.53 3.13
N GLY A 224 2.36 22.27 3.05
CA GLY A 224 3.21 21.09 3.13
C GLY A 224 4.29 21.05 2.03
N PHE A 225 3.91 21.31 0.78
CA PHE A 225 4.87 21.38 -0.33
C PHE A 225 5.86 22.55 -0.21
N GLU A 226 5.43 23.69 0.35
CA GLU A 226 6.33 24.79 0.71
C GLU A 226 7.34 24.37 1.79
N TRP A 227 6.86 23.68 2.82
CA TRP A 227 7.70 23.18 3.89
C TRP A 227 8.73 22.16 3.38
N LEU A 228 8.35 21.23 2.49
CA LEU A 228 9.30 20.28 1.89
C LEU A 228 10.43 21.00 1.15
N ARG A 229 10.10 22.02 0.36
CA ARG A 229 11.11 22.82 -0.37
C ARG A 229 12.06 23.55 0.58
N ALA A 230 11.57 24.02 1.72
CA ALA A 230 12.37 24.73 2.71
C ALA A 230 13.24 23.80 3.58
N ASN A 231 12.88 22.51 3.69
CA ASN A 231 13.51 21.54 4.59
C ASN A 231 14.07 20.31 3.85
N TRP A 232 14.39 20.47 2.55
CA TRP A 232 14.85 19.36 1.71
C TRP A 232 16.04 18.62 2.36
N PRO A 233 16.03 17.28 2.44
CA PRO A 233 17.03 16.53 3.17
C PRO A 233 18.36 16.55 2.42
N THR A 234 19.47 16.51 3.15
CA THR A 234 20.80 16.57 2.54
C THR A 234 21.73 15.45 2.99
N GLU A 235 21.47 14.82 4.13
CA GLU A 235 22.29 13.72 4.61
C GLU A 235 21.84 12.40 3.98
N SER A 236 20.53 12.12 3.98
CA SER A 236 19.97 10.90 3.37
C SER A 236 20.30 10.80 1.87
N LEU A 237 20.31 11.93 1.16
CA LEU A 237 20.59 12.00 -0.29
C LEU A 237 22.07 11.74 -0.65
N ARG A 238 22.96 11.52 0.33
CA ARG A 238 24.33 11.09 0.06
C ARG A 238 24.44 9.60 -0.23
N ALA A 239 23.48 8.82 0.24
CA ALA A 239 23.38 7.41 -0.08
C ALA A 239 22.77 7.22 -1.48
N ALA A 240 23.08 6.09 -2.12
CA ALA A 240 22.43 5.72 -3.37
C ALA A 240 20.96 5.36 -3.12
N ASP A 241 20.10 5.75 -4.07
CA ASP A 241 18.71 5.34 -4.12
C ASP A 241 18.60 3.80 -4.18
N THR A 242 17.49 3.27 -3.66
CA THR A 242 17.16 1.85 -3.70
C THR A 242 15.79 1.64 -4.33
N VAL A 243 15.44 0.37 -4.58
CA VAL A 243 14.02 0.03 -4.75
C VAL A 243 13.32 0.36 -3.43
N SER A 244 12.25 1.16 -3.53
CA SER A 244 11.35 1.50 -2.44
C SER A 244 10.00 0.84 -2.73
N TRP A 245 9.46 0.18 -1.71
CA TRP A 245 8.19 -0.54 -1.75
C TRP A 245 7.02 0.42 -1.93
N GLY A 246 7.04 1.58 -1.27
CA GLY A 246 5.99 2.59 -1.36
C GLY A 246 5.01 2.43 -0.20
N ASP A 247 3.99 1.58 -0.30
CA ASP A 247 3.01 1.38 0.80
C ASP A 247 3.52 0.38 1.85
N SER A 248 4.69 0.67 2.42
CA SER A 248 5.51 -0.21 3.25
C SER A 248 5.05 -0.37 4.71
N ARG A 249 3.77 -0.69 4.92
CA ARG A 249 3.14 -0.75 6.25
C ARG A 249 2.67 -2.16 6.65
N PRO A 250 2.47 -2.43 7.96
CA PRO A 250 2.01 -3.74 8.43
C PRO A 250 0.71 -4.24 7.79
N GLY A 251 -0.23 -3.34 7.48
CA GLY A 251 -1.50 -3.69 6.83
C GLY A 251 -1.36 -4.23 5.40
N ASN A 252 -0.16 -4.16 4.80
CA ASN A 252 0.15 -4.77 3.50
C ASN A 252 1.11 -5.96 3.63
N VAL A 253 1.16 -6.58 4.80
CA VAL A 253 1.96 -7.78 5.04
C VAL A 253 1.03 -8.88 5.56
N ILE A 254 1.15 -10.06 4.96
CA ILE A 254 0.55 -11.29 5.48
C ILE A 254 1.51 -11.90 6.50
N TYR A 255 1.01 -12.24 7.67
CA TYR A 255 1.78 -12.86 8.75
C TYR A 255 1.31 -14.27 9.07
N GLN A 256 2.24 -15.14 9.46
CA GLN A 256 1.97 -16.39 10.16
C GLN A 256 2.87 -16.43 11.40
N ASP A 257 2.29 -16.65 12.58
CA ASP A 257 3.04 -16.65 13.85
C ASP A 257 3.94 -15.41 14.02
N PHE A 258 3.39 -14.23 13.66
CA PHE A 258 4.08 -12.93 13.69
C PHE A 258 5.29 -12.81 12.74
N GLU A 259 5.44 -13.72 11.77
CA GLU A 259 6.47 -13.66 10.72
C GLU A 259 5.84 -13.23 9.38
N PRO A 260 6.41 -12.25 8.68
CA PRO A 260 6.01 -11.92 7.32
C PRO A 260 6.15 -13.14 6.39
N VAL A 261 5.08 -13.48 5.68
CA VAL A 261 5.07 -14.54 4.65
C VAL A 261 4.74 -14.01 3.25
N ALA A 262 4.22 -12.79 3.14
CA ALA A 262 4.05 -12.09 1.87
C ALA A 262 3.95 -10.56 2.06
N LEU A 263 4.72 -9.82 1.29
CA LEU A 263 4.59 -8.38 1.07
C LEU A 263 3.63 -8.13 -0.10
N LEU A 264 2.63 -7.29 0.15
CA LEU A 264 1.57 -6.95 -0.80
C LEU A 264 1.70 -5.50 -1.25
N ASP A 265 0.81 -5.13 -2.15
CA ASP A 265 0.59 -3.75 -2.57
C ASP A 265 1.80 -2.96 -3.10
N TRP A 266 2.17 -3.27 -4.34
CA TRP A 266 3.34 -2.69 -5.02
C TRP A 266 2.99 -1.51 -5.95
N GLU A 267 1.79 -0.93 -5.84
CA GLU A 267 1.33 0.13 -6.75
C GLU A 267 2.10 1.45 -6.59
N MET A 268 2.69 1.68 -5.41
CA MET A 268 3.50 2.85 -5.09
C MET A 268 5.01 2.62 -5.24
N ALA A 269 5.41 1.43 -5.71
CA ALA A 269 6.83 1.07 -5.84
C ALA A 269 7.60 2.03 -6.76
N THR A 270 8.83 2.35 -6.38
CA THR A 270 9.65 3.34 -7.09
C THR A 270 11.14 3.18 -6.80
N ILE A 271 11.98 4.02 -7.42
CA ILE A 271 13.38 4.20 -7.05
C ILE A 271 13.51 5.51 -6.26
N GLY A 272 14.12 5.45 -5.07
CA GLY A 272 14.36 6.62 -4.25
C GLY A 272 15.09 6.30 -2.94
N PRO A 273 15.25 7.29 -2.04
CA PRO A 273 15.93 7.07 -0.77
C PRO A 273 15.20 6.05 0.09
N ARG A 274 15.97 5.24 0.82
CA ARG A 274 15.48 4.20 1.75
C ARG A 274 14.53 4.77 2.79
N GLU A 275 14.75 6.01 3.18
CA GLU A 275 13.97 6.72 4.18
C GLU A 275 12.53 7.01 3.74
N LEU A 276 12.20 6.91 2.44
CA LEU A 276 10.80 6.96 1.98
C LEU A 276 9.96 5.87 2.67
N ASP A 277 10.43 4.62 2.64
CA ASP A 277 9.72 3.49 3.24
C ASP A 277 9.77 3.55 4.78
N LEU A 278 10.90 3.96 5.36
CA LEU A 278 11.02 4.09 6.81
C LEU A 278 10.09 5.19 7.35
N GLY A 279 10.03 6.34 6.68
CA GLY A 279 9.10 7.41 7.04
C GLY A 279 7.64 6.99 6.89
N TRP A 280 7.33 6.19 5.86
CA TRP A 280 5.98 5.69 5.61
C TRP A 280 5.49 4.76 6.71
N ILE A 281 6.24 3.73 7.07
CA ILE A 281 5.83 2.79 8.14
C ILE A 281 5.65 3.49 9.50
N ILE A 282 6.56 4.42 9.83
CA ILE A 282 6.49 5.21 11.06
C ILE A 282 5.22 6.07 11.05
N PHE A 283 4.98 6.81 9.97
CA PHE A 283 3.83 7.71 9.90
C PHE A 283 2.50 6.94 9.95
N LEU A 284 2.33 5.89 9.15
CA LEU A 284 1.06 5.15 9.07
C LEU A 284 0.71 4.48 10.41
N HIS A 285 1.70 3.91 11.11
CA HIS A 285 1.47 3.42 12.46
C HIS A 285 1.04 4.56 13.39
N ARG A 286 1.76 5.68 13.36
CA ARG A 286 1.49 6.80 14.24
C ARG A 286 0.12 7.44 13.97
N PHE A 287 -0.32 7.50 12.72
CA PHE A 287 -1.67 7.90 12.35
C PHE A 287 -2.74 7.03 13.03
N PHE A 288 -2.59 5.70 12.98
CA PHE A 288 -3.50 4.78 13.68
C PHE A 288 -3.39 4.87 15.20
N GLN A 289 -2.21 5.19 15.72
CA GLN A 289 -2.01 5.43 17.15
C GLN A 289 -2.71 6.71 17.61
N ASP A 290 -2.57 7.82 16.86
CA ASP A 290 -3.26 9.09 17.14
C ASP A 290 -4.79 8.88 17.15
N LEU A 291 -5.33 8.11 16.20
CA LEU A 291 -6.75 7.76 16.18
C LEU A 291 -7.19 6.96 17.41
N ALA A 292 -6.37 6.00 17.87
CA ALA A 292 -6.65 5.23 19.07
C ALA A 292 -6.66 6.12 20.32
N GLU A 293 -5.68 7.03 20.45
CA GLU A 293 -5.59 7.99 21.55
C GLU A 293 -6.80 8.94 21.58
N ILE A 294 -7.23 9.45 20.41
CA ILE A 294 -8.46 10.26 20.28
C ILE A 294 -9.70 9.47 20.72
N ALA A 295 -9.76 8.17 20.42
CA ALA A 295 -10.84 7.28 20.83
C ALA A 295 -10.74 6.84 22.31
N GLY A 296 -9.73 7.30 23.07
CA GLY A 296 -9.52 6.92 24.47
C GLY A 296 -9.01 5.48 24.65
N LEU A 297 -8.45 4.88 23.61
CA LEU A 297 -7.84 3.56 23.62
C LEU A 297 -6.33 3.67 23.86
N ALA A 298 -5.73 2.63 24.44
CA ALA A 298 -4.28 2.60 24.65
C ALA A 298 -3.50 2.51 23.33
N GLY A 299 -4.05 1.80 22.33
CA GLY A 299 -3.36 1.54 21.08
C GLY A 299 -2.11 0.66 21.26
N LEU A 300 -1.06 0.97 20.51
CA LEU A 300 0.24 0.30 20.48
C LEU A 300 1.40 1.31 20.49
N PRO A 301 1.56 2.15 21.53
CA PRO A 301 2.52 3.27 21.54
C PRO A 301 3.99 2.83 21.48
N GLY A 302 4.28 1.56 21.77
CA GLY A 302 5.61 0.95 21.69
C GLY A 302 5.92 0.28 20.35
N PHE A 303 5.03 0.35 19.36
CA PHE A 303 5.19 -0.28 18.06
C PHE A 303 5.61 0.77 17.01
N CYS A 304 6.43 0.37 16.05
CA CYS A 304 6.96 1.22 14.97
C CYS A 304 7.45 2.61 15.42
N ARG A 305 8.06 2.72 16.61
CA ARG A 305 8.64 3.98 17.07
C ARG A 305 9.81 4.35 16.16
N ARG A 306 9.95 5.63 15.85
CA ARG A 306 10.96 6.13 14.91
C ARG A 306 12.37 5.66 15.28
N GLU A 307 12.74 5.76 16.55
CA GLU A 307 14.04 5.33 17.07
C GLU A 307 14.26 3.82 16.96
N ASP A 308 13.22 3.01 17.19
CA ASP A 308 13.30 1.56 17.11
C ASP A 308 13.45 1.12 15.66
N ILE A 309 12.65 1.67 14.74
CA ILE A 309 12.75 1.40 13.30
C ILE A 309 14.14 1.78 12.77
N ALA A 310 14.64 2.96 13.13
CA ALA A 310 15.96 3.41 12.70
C ALA A 310 17.09 2.50 13.22
N ALA A 311 17.01 2.09 14.50
CA ALA A 311 18.00 1.21 15.11
C ALA A 311 17.98 -0.20 14.51
N GLU A 312 16.80 -0.78 14.31
CA GLU A 312 16.62 -2.09 13.69
C GLU A 312 17.13 -2.10 12.24
N TYR A 313 16.75 -1.09 11.45
CA TYR A 313 17.19 -0.97 10.06
C TYR A 313 18.71 -0.83 9.96
N ALA A 314 19.31 -0.01 10.83
CA ALA A 314 20.77 0.14 10.89
C ALA A 314 21.47 -1.16 11.30
N ALA A 315 20.92 -1.93 12.24
CA ALA A 315 21.48 -3.22 12.64
C ALA A 315 21.44 -4.26 11.50
N LEU A 316 20.43 -4.21 10.64
CA LEU A 316 20.25 -5.13 9.52
C LEU A 316 21.11 -4.77 8.30
N THR A 317 21.26 -3.48 8.02
CA THR A 317 21.82 -3.00 6.74
C THR A 317 23.17 -2.29 6.87
N GLY A 318 23.55 -1.89 8.08
CA GLY A 318 24.67 -0.97 8.33
C GLY A 318 24.40 0.48 7.92
N HIS A 319 23.20 0.79 7.42
CA HIS A 319 22.80 2.15 7.02
C HIS A 319 22.10 2.89 8.16
N HIS A 320 22.66 4.02 8.57
CA HIS A 320 22.06 4.89 9.58
C HIS A 320 21.08 5.86 8.91
N ALA A 321 19.79 5.58 9.04
CA ALA A 321 18.73 6.44 8.52
C ALA A 321 18.85 7.86 9.10
N SER A 322 18.82 8.85 8.22
CA SER A 322 18.96 10.28 8.55
C SER A 322 17.74 11.06 8.08
N ASP A 323 17.56 12.29 8.57
CA ASP A 323 16.48 13.18 8.14
C ASP A 323 15.05 12.60 8.30
N LEU A 324 14.83 11.63 9.20
CA LEU A 324 13.53 10.92 9.35
C LEU A 324 12.35 11.85 9.68
N ASP A 325 12.58 13.00 10.29
CA ASP A 325 11.56 14.03 10.54
C ASP A 325 10.99 14.58 9.23
N PHE A 326 11.87 14.79 8.23
CA PHE A 326 11.47 15.16 6.88
C PHE A 326 10.64 14.05 6.25
N TYR A 327 11.14 12.82 6.23
CA TYR A 327 10.47 11.71 5.55
C TYR A 327 9.14 11.33 6.18
N THR A 328 9.03 11.40 7.51
CA THR A 328 7.75 11.12 8.20
C THR A 328 6.74 12.24 7.97
N THR A 329 7.19 13.51 7.96
CA THR A 329 6.32 14.66 7.61
C THR A 329 5.88 14.57 6.14
N TYR A 330 6.78 14.14 5.26
CA TYR A 330 6.46 13.93 3.86
C TYR A 330 5.45 12.78 3.68
N ALA A 331 5.61 11.66 4.37
CA ALA A 331 4.62 10.58 4.40
C ALA A 331 3.25 11.09 4.87
N ALA A 332 3.21 11.97 5.87
CA ALA A 332 1.98 12.61 6.33
C ALA A 332 1.32 13.48 5.26
N LEU A 333 2.10 14.24 4.50
CA LEU A 333 1.61 15.04 3.38
C LEU A 333 1.10 14.16 2.23
N GLN A 334 1.86 13.13 1.85
CA GLN A 334 1.45 12.19 0.81
C GLN A 334 0.16 11.46 1.19
N HIS A 335 0.05 10.99 2.43
CA HIS A 335 -1.18 10.40 2.95
C HIS A 335 -2.35 11.40 2.96
N ALA A 336 -2.11 12.69 3.26
CA ALA A 336 -3.15 13.72 3.18
C ALA A 336 -3.72 13.85 1.75
N VAL A 337 -2.88 13.81 0.72
CA VAL A 337 -3.32 13.81 -0.68
C VAL A 337 -4.21 12.59 -0.99
N ILE A 338 -3.82 11.40 -0.51
CA ILE A 338 -4.61 10.17 -0.68
C ILE A 338 -5.95 10.26 0.08
N MET A 339 -5.97 10.76 1.30
CA MET A 339 -7.21 10.94 2.09
C MET A 339 -8.17 11.92 1.43
N VAL A 340 -7.67 13.04 0.89
CA VAL A 340 -8.49 13.97 0.10
C VAL A 340 -9.11 13.25 -1.09
N ARG A 341 -8.36 12.38 -1.79
CA ARG A 341 -8.93 11.59 -2.89
C ARG A 341 -10.04 10.66 -2.44
N ILE A 342 -9.85 9.97 -1.32
CA ILE A 342 -10.87 9.07 -0.75
C ILE A 342 -12.14 9.87 -0.37
N GLN A 343 -11.99 11.04 0.24
CA GLN A 343 -13.14 11.90 0.57
C GLN A 343 -13.84 12.43 -0.69
N MET A 344 -13.09 12.82 -1.72
CA MET A 344 -13.67 13.23 -3.00
C MET A 344 -14.41 12.10 -3.70
N ARG A 345 -13.91 10.87 -3.57
CA ARG A 345 -14.58 9.66 -4.04
C ARG A 345 -15.89 9.43 -3.28
N ALA A 346 -15.87 9.56 -1.95
CA ALA A 346 -17.07 9.47 -1.13
C ALA A 346 -18.14 10.52 -1.49
N MET A 347 -17.72 11.76 -1.76
CA MET A 347 -18.61 12.82 -2.24
C MET A 347 -19.21 12.48 -3.61
N ALA A 348 -18.42 11.93 -4.54
CA ALA A 348 -18.90 11.53 -5.86
C ALA A 348 -19.99 10.44 -5.80
N PHE A 349 -19.94 9.58 -4.76
CA PHE A 349 -20.97 8.57 -4.49
C PHE A 349 -22.12 9.06 -3.61
N GLY A 350 -22.18 10.37 -3.30
CA GLY A 350 -23.28 10.99 -2.54
C GLY A 350 -23.29 10.63 -1.06
N MET A 351 -22.13 10.23 -0.54
CA MET A 351 -22.01 9.68 0.80
C MET A 351 -21.28 10.62 1.77
N ALA A 352 -20.60 11.65 1.24
CA ALA A 352 -20.02 12.75 1.99
C ALA A 352 -20.38 14.09 1.30
N GLU A 353 -20.23 15.20 2.01
CA GLU A 353 -20.37 16.56 1.46
C GLU A 353 -19.04 17.32 1.57
N MET A 354 -18.84 18.30 0.70
CA MET A 354 -17.65 19.16 0.75
C MET A 354 -17.71 19.99 2.05
N PRO A 355 -16.67 19.93 2.90
CA PRO A 355 -16.63 20.76 4.11
C PRO A 355 -16.47 22.25 3.74
N ASN A 356 -16.84 23.11 4.69
CA ASN A 356 -16.66 24.56 4.53
C ASN A 356 -15.17 24.95 4.48
N ASP A 357 -14.35 24.28 5.30
CA ASP A 357 -12.89 24.40 5.26
C ASP A 357 -12.32 23.19 4.49
N PRO A 358 -11.69 23.38 3.33
CA PRO A 358 -11.12 22.28 2.55
C PRO A 358 -10.08 21.46 3.30
N ASP A 359 -9.39 22.04 4.30
CA ASP A 359 -8.43 21.31 5.12
C ASP A 359 -9.09 20.19 5.97
N ASP A 360 -10.40 20.26 6.21
CA ASP A 360 -11.17 19.21 6.91
C ASP A 360 -11.33 17.92 6.09
N LEU A 361 -10.93 17.92 4.81
CA LEU A 361 -10.78 16.68 4.03
C LEU A 361 -9.59 15.83 4.50
N ILE A 362 -8.67 16.40 5.28
CA ILE A 362 -7.50 15.70 5.82
C ILE A 362 -7.83 15.16 7.21
N LEU A 363 -8.05 13.85 7.30
CA LEU A 363 -8.42 13.20 8.56
C LEU A 363 -7.42 13.48 9.70
N HIS A 364 -6.13 13.52 9.38
CA HIS A 364 -5.04 13.83 10.32
C HIS A 364 -4.56 15.28 10.24
N ARG A 365 -5.45 16.24 9.94
CA ARG A 365 -5.13 17.68 9.82
C ARG A 365 -4.27 18.20 10.97
N VAL A 366 -4.71 17.98 12.21
CA VAL A 366 -4.00 18.47 13.42
C VAL A 366 -2.59 17.88 13.53
N THR A 367 -2.42 16.59 13.21
CA THR A 367 -1.12 15.92 13.21
C THR A 367 -0.19 16.54 12.16
N LEU A 368 -0.68 16.74 10.93
CA LEU A 368 0.09 17.37 9.86
C LEU A 368 0.47 18.82 10.22
N GLU A 369 -0.45 19.63 10.77
CA GLU A 369 -0.16 20.99 11.23
C GLU A 369 0.97 21.01 12.27
N LYS A 370 0.93 20.11 13.26
CA LYS A 370 1.98 19.99 14.28
C LYS A 370 3.32 19.54 13.72
N MET A 371 3.32 18.67 12.69
CA MET A 371 4.55 18.26 12.01
C MET A 371 5.18 19.42 11.24
N LEU A 372 4.38 20.16 10.48
CA LEU A 372 4.84 21.35 9.73
C LEU A 372 5.30 22.48 10.66
N ASP A 373 4.75 22.57 11.87
CA ASP A 373 5.18 23.48 12.94
C ASP A 373 6.46 23.02 13.68
N GLY A 374 6.92 21.78 13.44
CA GLY A 374 8.05 21.19 14.18
C GLY A 374 7.75 20.86 15.64
N LYS A 375 6.48 20.75 16.03
CA LYS A 375 6.04 20.50 17.41
C LYS A 375 5.70 19.04 17.69
N TYR A 376 5.35 18.29 16.65
CA TYR A 376 4.80 16.94 16.79
C TYR A 376 5.69 16.01 17.63
N TRP A 377 6.97 15.88 17.24
CA TRP A 377 7.88 14.91 17.89
C TRP A 377 8.18 15.22 19.34
N SER A 378 8.18 16.50 19.72
CA SER A 378 8.35 16.89 21.13
C SER A 378 7.16 16.53 22.01
N GLU A 379 5.96 16.40 21.42
CA GLU A 379 4.73 16.08 22.15
C GLU A 379 4.52 14.57 22.32
N VAL A 380 4.91 13.77 21.32
CA VAL A 380 4.73 12.30 21.34
C VAL A 380 5.90 11.52 21.96
N SER A 381 7.03 12.19 22.19
CA SER A 381 8.20 11.60 22.88
C SER A 381 8.19 11.83 24.40
N ALA A 382 7.20 12.56 24.91
CA ALA A 382 6.98 12.84 26.33
C ALA A 382 6.00 11.83 26.93
#